data_AF-A0A438WIC9-F1
#
_entry.id   AF-A0A438WIC9-F1
#
_cell.length_a   1.000
_cell.length_b   1.000
_cell.length_c   1.000
_cell.angle_alpha   90.00
_cell.angle_beta   90.00
_cell.angle_gamma   90.00
#
_symmetry.space_group_name_H-M   'P 1'
#
loop_
_entity.id
_entity.type
_entity.pdbx_description
1 polymer ?
#
loop_
_entity_poly.entity_id
_entity_poly.type
_entity_poly.pdbx_seq_one_letter_code
_entity_poly.pdbx_strand_id
1 'polypeptide(L)'
;LHYASCSQLLSTHPIALSIQKACEEMLKDDKHQHDIKNYEELSGMGVKAQCHTDLIIAGNEKMLEQFHIAHSPSKENGTIVHVAFNQTYIGYIVISDEIKDDAIECLRDLKAQGIENFCILSGDRKSATESIAQTLGCEYYAS
;
A
#
# COMPACT_ATOMS: atom_id res chain seq x y z
N LEU A 1 -1.98 -3.44 11.03
CA LEU A 1 -3.17 -2.82 10.39
C LEU A 1 -3.83 -1.78 11.29
N HIS A 2 -4.30 -2.15 12.49
CA HIS A 2 -4.92 -1.20 13.44
C HIS A 2 -4.16 0.12 13.62
N TYR A 3 -2.91 0.10 14.09
CA TYR A 3 -2.10 1.32 14.27
C TYR A 3 -1.91 2.13 12.98
N ALA A 4 -1.74 1.47 11.83
CA ALA A 4 -1.60 2.15 10.55
C ALA A 4 -2.87 2.92 10.20
N SER A 5 -4.04 2.29 10.35
CA SER A 5 -5.33 2.94 10.18
C SER A 5 -5.54 4.08 11.17
N CYS A 6 -5.16 3.93 12.44
CA CYS A 6 -5.20 5.04 13.41
C CYS A 6 -4.42 6.25 12.90
N SER A 7 -3.18 6.05 12.42
CA SER A 7 -2.36 7.16 11.93
C SER A 7 -2.86 7.79 10.63
N GLN A 8 -3.58 7.01 9.82
CA GLN A 8 -4.06 7.42 8.50
C GLN A 8 -5.51 7.90 8.50
N LEU A 9 -6.22 7.86 9.64
CA LEU A 9 -7.64 8.21 9.76
C LEU A 9 -7.97 9.62 9.21
N LEU A 10 -7.04 10.56 9.35
CA LEU A 10 -7.22 11.96 8.92
C LEU A 10 -6.61 12.26 7.55
N SER A 11 -5.93 11.30 6.92
CA SER A 11 -5.34 11.47 5.59
C SER A 11 -6.37 11.18 4.51
N THR A 12 -6.46 12.06 3.51
CA THR A 12 -7.32 11.86 2.34
C THR A 12 -6.57 11.20 1.17
N HIS A 13 -5.33 10.75 1.38
CA HIS A 13 -4.53 10.15 0.33
C HIS A 13 -5.09 8.77 -0.08
N PRO A 14 -5.07 8.36 -1.37
CA PRO A 14 -5.59 7.06 -1.81
C PRO A 14 -5.07 5.86 -1.02
N ILE A 15 -3.77 5.86 -0.68
CA ILE A 15 -3.12 4.88 0.20
C ILE A 15 -3.82 4.77 1.57
N ALA A 16 -4.15 5.91 2.18
CA ALA A 16 -4.80 5.96 3.47
C ALA A 16 -6.21 5.37 3.41
N LEU A 17 -6.96 5.68 2.35
CA LEU A 17 -8.28 5.11 2.12
C LEU A 17 -8.22 3.58 1.94
N SER A 18 -7.22 3.07 1.21
CA SER A 18 -7.03 1.62 1.05
C SER A 18 -6.77 0.91 2.38
N ILE A 19 -5.92 1.49 3.25
CA ILE A 19 -5.61 0.93 4.58
C ILE A 19 -6.80 1.02 5.52
N GLN A 20 -7.55 2.12 5.51
CA GLN A 20 -8.78 2.27 6.29
C GLN A 20 -9.81 1.20 5.89
N LYS A 21 -10.09 1.05 4.59
CA LYS A 21 -11.03 0.04 4.08
C LYS A 21 -10.64 -1.38 4.50
N ALA A 22 -9.36 -1.74 4.35
CA ALA A 22 -8.86 -3.04 4.78
C ALA A 22 -9.03 -3.26 6.30
N CYS A 23 -8.82 -2.22 7.10
CA CYS A 23 -9.04 -2.31 8.55
C CYS A 23 -10.52 -2.47 8.90
N GLU A 24 -11.43 -1.72 8.27
CA GLU A 24 -12.87 -1.84 8.49
C GLU A 24 -13.40 -3.24 8.18
N GLU A 25 -12.89 -3.88 7.11
CA GLU A 25 -13.27 -5.25 6.75
C GLU A 25 -12.78 -6.29 7.75
N MET A 26 -11.59 -6.10 8.34
CA MET A 26 -10.99 -7.03 9.30
C MET A 26 -11.48 -6.82 10.74
N LEU A 27 -11.86 -5.60 11.11
CA LEU A 27 -12.18 -5.18 12.47
C LEU A 27 -13.66 -4.85 12.64
N LYS A 28 -14.55 -5.58 11.96
CA LYS A 28 -16.01 -5.31 11.94
C LYS A 28 -16.68 -5.16 13.31
N ASP A 29 -16.09 -5.73 14.37
CA ASP A 29 -16.58 -5.66 15.74
C ASP A 29 -15.80 -4.72 16.67
N ASP A 30 -14.70 -4.12 16.18
CA ASP A 30 -13.80 -3.33 17.01
C ASP A 30 -14.02 -1.82 16.82
N LYS A 31 -14.93 -1.26 17.63
CA LYS A 31 -15.22 0.18 17.66
C LYS A 31 -14.24 0.91 18.57
N HIS A 32 -12.94 0.84 18.29
CA HIS A 32 -12.00 1.72 18.97
C HIS A 32 -12.17 3.16 18.48
N GLN A 33 -12.65 4.04 19.36
CA GLN A 33 -12.58 5.48 19.13
C GLN A 33 -11.13 5.93 19.32
N HIS A 34 -10.47 6.25 18.21
CA HIS A 34 -9.14 6.84 18.23
C HIS A 34 -9.23 8.35 18.41
N ASP A 35 -8.87 8.84 19.58
CA ASP A 35 -8.69 10.26 19.83
C ASP A 35 -7.31 10.69 19.32
N ILE A 36 -7.27 11.21 18.09
CA ILE A 36 -6.06 11.74 17.46
C ILE A 36 -5.91 13.20 17.87
N LYS A 37 -4.93 13.46 18.74
CA LYS A 37 -4.70 14.81 19.29
C LYS A 37 -3.82 15.67 18.39
N ASN A 38 -2.84 15.04 17.75
CA ASN A 38 -1.91 15.70 16.84
C ASN A 38 -1.79 14.87 15.57
N TYR A 39 -1.89 15.51 14.42
CA TYR A 39 -1.72 14.90 13.12
C TYR A 39 -0.85 15.81 12.25
N GLU A 40 0.15 15.21 11.60
CA GLU A 40 1.04 15.88 10.68
C GLU A 40 1.25 14.98 9.46
N GLU A 41 1.02 15.56 8.28
CA GLU A 41 1.29 14.91 7.00
C GLU A 41 2.55 15.50 6.39
N LEU A 42 3.52 14.65 6.11
CA LEU A 42 4.76 14.99 5.45
C LEU A 42 4.64 14.56 3.99
N SER A 43 4.41 15.54 3.10
CA SER A 43 4.17 15.32 1.68
C SER A 43 5.23 14.42 1.03
N GLY A 44 4.78 13.34 0.41
CA GLY A 44 5.65 12.36 -0.24
C GLY A 44 6.43 11.45 0.71
N MET A 45 6.16 11.51 2.02
CA MET A 45 6.81 10.68 3.04
C MET A 45 5.81 9.84 3.81
N GLY A 46 4.75 10.45 4.35
CA GLY A 46 3.73 9.74 5.13
C GLY A 46 3.10 10.62 6.20
N VAL A 47 2.56 9.98 7.23
CA VAL A 47 1.79 10.62 8.30
C VAL A 47 2.35 10.27 9.67
N LYS A 48 2.33 11.28 10.55
CA LYS A 48 2.63 11.14 11.97
C LYS A 48 1.38 11.52 12.74
N ALA A 49 0.94 10.64 13.63
CA ALA A 49 -0.23 10.87 14.46
C ALA A 49 0.08 10.56 15.92
N GLN A 50 -0.52 11.35 16.82
CA GLN A 50 -0.53 11.07 18.24
C GLN A 50 -1.94 10.62 18.65
N CYS A 51 -2.07 9.34 18.97
CA CYS A 51 -3.29 8.76 19.48
C CYS A 51 -3.14 8.62 21.00
N HIS A 52 -3.94 9.34 21.77
CA HIS A 52 -3.74 9.46 23.22
C HIS A 52 -2.32 9.94 23.61
N THR A 53 -1.51 9.06 24.21
CA THR A 53 -0.11 9.31 24.56
C THR A 53 0.87 8.72 23.55
N ASP A 54 0.38 7.89 22.63
CA ASP A 54 1.22 7.09 21.75
C ASP A 54 1.47 7.79 20.43
N LEU A 55 2.74 7.74 20.00
CA LEU A 55 3.19 8.24 18.72
C LEU A 55 3.14 7.12 17.69
N ILE A 56 2.41 7.35 16.60
CA ILE A 56 2.33 6.44 15.46
C ILE A 56 2.90 7.16 14.24
N ILE A 57 3.81 6.48 13.54
CA ILE A 57 4.40 6.93 12.29
C ILE A 57 4.05 5.91 11.22
N ALA A 58 3.44 6.35 10.12
CA ALA A 58 3.16 5.51 8.96
C ALA A 58 3.61 6.19 7.66
N GLY A 59 4.56 5.61 6.95
CA GLY A 59 5.16 6.24 5.78
C GLY A 59 6.19 5.37 5.07
N ASN A 60 6.93 5.96 4.14
CA ASN A 60 8.02 5.28 3.42
C ASN A 60 9.32 5.23 4.24
N GLU A 61 10.35 4.57 3.70
CA GLU A 61 11.66 4.40 4.36
C GLU A 61 12.30 5.75 4.75
N LYS A 62 12.16 6.79 3.91
CA LYS A 62 12.70 8.14 4.20
C LYS A 62 12.10 8.73 5.49
N MET A 63 10.83 8.42 5.78
CA MET A 63 10.20 8.85 7.02
C MET A 63 10.80 8.15 8.22
N LEU A 64 11.04 6.83 8.14
CA LEU A 64 11.70 6.09 9.21
C LEU A 64 13.12 6.62 9.47
N GLU A 65 13.87 6.92 8.41
CA GLU A 65 15.21 7.53 8.52
C GLU A 65 15.17 8.89 9.22
N GLN A 66 14.23 9.76 8.86
CA GLN A 66 14.06 11.07 9.49
C GLN A 66 13.80 10.95 11.00
N PHE A 67 13.02 9.95 11.43
CA PHE A 67 12.71 9.69 12.83
C PHE A 67 13.71 8.73 13.51
N HIS A 68 14.80 8.35 12.83
CA HIS A 68 15.84 7.45 13.33
C HIS A 68 15.31 6.09 13.80
N ILE A 69 14.30 5.57 13.09
CA ILE A 69 13.64 4.30 13.41
C ILE A 69 14.35 3.17 12.66
N ALA A 70 14.97 2.27 13.42
CA ALA A 70 15.61 1.09 12.87
C ALA A 70 14.56 0.16 12.23
N HIS A 71 14.82 -0.23 10.98
CA HIS A 71 13.94 -1.13 10.23
C HIS A 71 14.77 -2.05 9.34
N SER A 72 14.17 -3.17 8.94
CA SER A 72 14.74 -4.01 7.89
C SER A 72 14.23 -3.54 6.54
N PRO A 73 15.10 -3.45 5.51
CA PRO A 73 14.67 -3.09 4.16
C PRO A 73 13.70 -4.14 3.65
N SER A 74 12.61 -3.67 3.05
CA SER A 74 11.60 -4.54 2.46
C SER A 74 11.97 -4.86 1.00
N LYS A 75 11.75 -6.11 0.58
CA LYS A 75 12.00 -6.56 -0.80
C LYS A 75 10.71 -6.79 -1.60
N GLU A 76 9.58 -6.38 -1.03
CA GLU A 76 8.28 -6.64 -1.63
C GLU A 76 8.03 -5.69 -2.81
N ASN A 77 7.29 -6.18 -3.79
CA ASN A 77 6.87 -5.37 -4.94
C ASN A 77 5.58 -4.63 -4.59
N GLY A 78 5.58 -3.30 -4.77
CA GLY A 78 4.40 -2.45 -4.55
C GLY A 78 4.74 -1.17 -3.81
N THR A 79 3.71 -0.47 -3.35
CA THR A 79 3.84 0.69 -2.48
C THR A 79 3.87 0.24 -1.03
N ILE A 80 4.97 0.50 -0.34
CA ILE A 80 5.19 0.00 1.02
C ILE A 80 4.98 1.14 2.02
N VAL A 81 4.08 0.92 2.95
CA VAL A 81 3.82 1.80 4.09
C VAL A 81 4.35 1.13 5.34
N HIS A 82 5.51 1.58 5.80
CA HIS A 82 6.07 1.18 7.07
C HIS A 82 5.31 1.80 8.22
N VAL A 83 5.24 1.08 9.34
CA VAL A 83 4.51 1.49 10.53
C VAL A 83 5.43 1.35 11.75
N ALA A 84 5.46 2.39 12.56
CA ALA A 84 6.16 2.41 13.84
C ALA A 84 5.26 2.96 14.94
N PHE A 85 5.41 2.40 16.13
CA PHE A 85 4.69 2.76 17.34
C PHE A 85 5.70 3.09 18.44
N ASN A 86 5.63 4.29 19.00
CA ASN A 86 6.54 4.78 20.05
C ASN A 86 8.03 4.50 19.72
N GLN A 87 8.47 4.96 18.54
CA GLN A 87 9.82 4.74 17.96
C GLN A 87 10.23 3.28 17.69
N THR A 88 9.33 2.33 17.91
CA THR A 88 9.60 0.93 17.60
C THR A 88 8.96 0.58 16.26
N TYR A 89 9.76 0.06 15.33
CA TYR A 89 9.25 -0.47 14.07
C TYR A 89 8.42 -1.72 14.33
N ILE A 90 7.16 -1.72 13.85
CA ILE A 90 6.22 -2.83 14.10
C ILE A 90 5.85 -3.59 12.82
N GLY A 91 6.31 -3.13 11.66
CA GLY A 91 6.11 -3.80 10.37
C GLY A 91 5.72 -2.86 9.25
N TYR A 92 5.17 -3.41 8.18
CA TYR A 92 4.78 -2.66 7.00
C TYR A 92 3.50 -3.23 6.37
N ILE A 93 2.88 -2.43 5.52
CA ILE A 93 1.74 -2.79 4.67
C ILE A 93 2.19 -2.61 3.23
N VAL A 94 1.98 -3.63 2.41
CA VAL A 94 2.21 -3.55 0.96
C VAL A 94 0.87 -3.27 0.29
N ILE A 95 0.83 -2.21 -0.50
CA ILE A 95 -0.28 -1.87 -1.38
C ILE A 95 0.19 -2.16 -2.80
N SER A 96 -0.36 -3.22 -3.38
CA SER A 96 -0.17 -3.60 -4.76
C SER A 96 -1.49 -3.50 -5.49
N ASP A 97 -1.45 -3.14 -6.77
CA ASP A 97 -2.61 -3.27 -7.63
C ASP A 97 -2.93 -4.74 -7.81
N GLU A 98 -4.13 -5.14 -7.40
CA GLU A 98 -4.64 -6.46 -7.73
C GLU A 98 -5.08 -6.49 -9.19
N ILE A 99 -4.62 -7.53 -9.88
CA ILE A 99 -5.19 -7.86 -11.17
C ILE A 99 -6.61 -8.32 -10.89
N LYS A 100 -7.58 -7.62 -11.47
CA LYS A 100 -8.97 -8.05 -11.38
C LYS A 100 -9.11 -9.45 -11.97
N ASP A 101 -9.88 -10.30 -11.31
CA ASP A 101 -10.14 -11.67 -11.77
C ASP A 101 -10.69 -11.71 -13.21
N ASP A 102 -11.47 -10.69 -13.59
CA ASP A 102 -12.05 -10.53 -14.92
C ASP A 102 -11.01 -10.28 -16.02
N ALA A 103 -9.81 -9.78 -15.69
CA ALA A 103 -8.77 -9.52 -16.67
C ALA A 103 -8.19 -10.82 -17.24
N ILE A 104 -8.06 -11.85 -16.40
CA ILE A 104 -7.61 -13.18 -16.82
C ILE A 104 -8.66 -13.83 -17.73
N GLU A 105 -9.94 -13.74 -17.33
CA GLU A 105 -11.04 -14.29 -18.13
C GLU A 105 -11.18 -13.57 -19.47
N CYS A 106 -11.11 -12.23 -19.47
CA CYS A 106 -11.15 -11.41 -20.68
C CYS A 106 -10.02 -11.78 -21.66
N LEU A 107 -8.78 -11.90 -21.18
CA LEU A 107 -7.66 -12.35 -22.03
C LEU A 107 -7.88 -13.75 -22.58
N ARG A 108 -8.44 -14.66 -21.79
CA ARG A 108 -8.75 -16.02 -22.26
C ARG A 108 -9.79 -15.98 -23.37
N ASP A 109 -10.83 -15.17 -23.22
CA ASP A 109 -11.91 -15.06 -24.20
C ASP A 109 -11.42 -14.39 -25.49
N LEU A 110 -10.56 -13.38 -25.40
CA LEU A 110 -9.91 -12.76 -26.56
C LEU A 110 -8.98 -13.73 -27.29
N LYS A 111 -8.23 -14.56 -26.55
CA LYS A 111 -7.44 -15.67 -27.12
C LYS A 111 -8.32 -16.68 -27.85
N ALA A 112 -9.48 -17.02 -27.28
CA ALA A 112 -10.44 -17.91 -27.92
C ALA A 112 -11.04 -17.33 -29.22
N GLN A 113 -11.04 -16.00 -29.38
CA GLN A 113 -11.41 -15.32 -30.62
C GLN A 113 -10.25 -15.16 -31.63
N GLY A 114 -9.08 -15.75 -31.35
CA GLY A 114 -7.93 -15.75 -32.26
C GLY A 114 -7.01 -14.54 -32.12
N ILE A 115 -7.16 -13.73 -31.07
CA ILE A 115 -6.21 -12.66 -30.75
C ILE A 115 -5.10 -13.26 -29.90
N GLU A 116 -3.90 -13.38 -30.44
CA GLU A 116 -2.81 -14.11 -29.77
C GLU A 116 -1.77 -13.20 -29.10
N ASN A 117 -1.66 -11.94 -29.55
CA ASN A 117 -0.61 -11.02 -29.13
C ASN A 117 -1.16 -9.96 -28.16
N PHE A 118 -0.73 -10.03 -26.91
CA PHE A 118 -1.05 -9.04 -25.89
C PHE A 118 0.24 -8.49 -25.28
N CYS A 119 0.26 -7.18 -25.03
CA CYS A 119 1.32 -6.56 -24.25
C CYS A 119 0.74 -5.49 -23.31
N ILE A 120 1.39 -5.30 -22.16
CA ILE A 120 1.13 -4.19 -21.25
C ILE A 120 2.03 -3.02 -21.62
N LEU A 121 1.45 -1.83 -21.77
CA LEU A 121 2.18 -0.58 -21.88
C LEU A 121 1.91 0.23 -20.62
N SER A 122 2.93 0.46 -19.80
CA SER A 122 2.78 1.22 -18.55
C SER A 122 3.90 2.26 -18.37
N GLY A 123 3.54 3.39 -17.75
CA GLY A 123 4.49 4.38 -17.25
C GLY A 123 4.97 4.10 -15.81
N ASP A 124 4.51 2.99 -15.21
CA ASP A 124 4.89 2.60 -13.86
C ASP A 124 6.25 1.90 -13.80
N ARG A 125 6.73 1.71 -12.57
CA ARG A 125 7.99 1.01 -12.30
C ARG A 125 8.00 -0.36 -12.96
N LYS A 126 9.12 -0.69 -13.62
CA LYS A 126 9.37 -1.97 -14.27
C LYS A 126 8.95 -3.19 -13.42
N SER A 127 9.29 -3.21 -12.13
CA SER A 127 8.99 -4.36 -11.26
C SER A 127 7.48 -4.60 -11.04
N ALA A 128 6.69 -3.54 -10.97
CA ALA A 128 5.24 -3.65 -10.83
C ALA A 128 4.60 -4.17 -12.13
N THR A 129 4.97 -3.55 -13.26
CA THR A 129 4.48 -3.94 -14.59
C THR A 129 4.87 -5.37 -14.94
N GLU A 130 6.09 -5.79 -14.63
CA GLU A 130 6.59 -7.15 -14.86
C GLU A 130 5.79 -8.19 -14.07
N SER A 131 5.50 -7.93 -12.79
CA SER A 131 4.70 -8.84 -11.96
C SER A 131 3.29 -9.06 -12.53
N ILE A 132 2.67 -8.00 -13.06
CA ILE A 132 1.35 -8.08 -13.68
C ILE A 132 1.41 -8.87 -14.99
N ALA A 133 2.40 -8.58 -15.83
CA ALA A 133 2.60 -9.25 -17.11
C ALA A 133 2.84 -10.76 -16.96
N GLN A 134 3.62 -11.15 -15.95
CA GLN A 134 3.86 -12.57 -15.63
C GLN A 134 2.56 -13.28 -15.24
N THR A 135 1.70 -12.62 -14.46
CA THR A 135 0.42 -13.19 -14.03
C THR A 135 -0.56 -13.33 -15.19
N LEU A 136 -0.58 -12.37 -16.12
CA LEU A 136 -1.43 -12.41 -17.32
C LEU A 136 -0.85 -13.25 -18.48
N GLY A 137 0.43 -13.61 -18.40
CA GLY A 137 1.15 -14.36 -19.42
C GLY A 137 1.26 -13.59 -20.74
N CYS A 138 1.62 -12.30 -20.67
CA CYS A 138 1.76 -11.41 -21.82
C CYS A 138 3.08 -10.61 -21.78
N GLU A 139 3.45 -9.99 -22.90
CA GLU A 139 4.64 -9.13 -22.95
C GLU A 139 4.42 -7.81 -22.21
N TYR A 140 5.48 -7.07 -21.89
CA TYR A 140 5.34 -5.75 -21.27
C TYR A 140 6.41 -4.75 -21.70
N TYR A 141 6.03 -3.48 -21.67
CA TYR A 141 6.90 -2.32 -21.79
C TYR A 141 6.59 -1.35 -20.65
N ALA A 142 7.64 -0.98 -19.91
CA ALA A 142 7.57 -0.07 -18.77
C ALA A 142 8.62 1.05 -18.93
N SER A 143 8.36 2.22 -18.34
CA SER A 143 9.30 3.35 -18.31
C SER A 143 10.26 3.33 -17.13
#